data_AF-A0A2K8T6X0-F1
#
_entry.id   AF-A0A2K8T6X0-F1
#
_cell.length_a   1.000
_cell.length_b   1.000
_cell.length_c   1.000
_cell.angle_alpha   90.00
_cell.angle_beta   90.00
_cell.angle_gamma   90.00
#
_symmetry.space_group_name_H-M   'P 1'
#
loop_
_entity.id
_entity.type
_entity.pdbx_description
1 polymer ?
#
loop_
_entity_poly.entity_id
_entity_poly.type
_entity_poly.pdbx_seq_one_letter_code
_entity_poly.pdbx_strand_id
1 'polypeptide(L)'
;MSGGIVEKLKEASSGLLMMSESDYPFEVVQWKGAAPATQEKILQLTGSQDLPVEVVDLDYLFRNCAFEQEWHNELQKKDIQKFQTLVQTLKDNLSKISVYRVGKINIDAYIIGQTKDGDLAGVVTKLVET
;
A
#
# COMPACT_ATOMS: atom_id res chain seq x y z
N MET A 1 -11.61 4.70 -21.70
CA MET A 1 -12.24 5.45 -20.60
C MET A 1 -11.23 5.49 -19.48
N SER A 2 -10.77 6.67 -19.08
CA SER A 2 -9.78 6.81 -18.01
C SER A 2 -10.46 6.45 -16.69
N GLY A 3 -10.39 5.18 -16.30
CA GLY A 3 -10.90 4.71 -15.03
C GLY A 3 -10.33 5.54 -13.89
N GLY A 4 -11.15 5.77 -12.86
CA GLY A 4 -10.73 6.53 -11.69
C GLY A 4 -9.49 5.89 -11.04
N ILE A 5 -8.77 6.65 -10.21
CA ILE A 5 -7.59 6.14 -9.50
C ILE A 5 -7.85 4.79 -8.80
N VAL A 6 -9.06 4.62 -8.26
CA VAL A 6 -9.49 3.37 -7.61
C VAL A 6 -9.46 2.18 -8.56
N GLU A 7 -9.90 2.34 -9.80
CA GLU A 7 -9.90 1.26 -10.79
C GLU A 7 -8.47 0.86 -11.16
N LYS A 8 -7.60 1.85 -11.41
CA LYS A 8 -6.19 1.59 -11.72
C LYS A 8 -5.47 0.85 -10.58
N LEU A 9 -5.71 1.29 -9.34
CA LEU A 9 -5.12 0.64 -8.16
C LEU A 9 -5.67 -0.78 -8.00
N LYS A 10 -6.97 -0.99 -8.25
CA LYS A 10 -7.60 -2.32 -8.15
C LYS A 10 -7.05 -3.28 -9.20
N GLU A 11 -6.85 -2.81 -10.43
CA GLU A 11 -6.24 -3.61 -11.49
C GLU A 11 -4.78 -3.95 -11.14
N ALA A 12 -4.01 -2.97 -10.68
CA ALA A 12 -2.61 -3.17 -10.32
C ALA A 12 -2.41 -4.03 -9.06
N SER A 13 -3.39 -4.04 -8.15
CA SER A 13 -3.34 -4.81 -6.90
C SER A 13 -4.04 -6.18 -7.00
N SER A 14 -4.69 -6.47 -8.13
CA SER A 14 -5.48 -7.69 -8.33
C SER A 14 -4.59 -8.94 -8.32
N GLY A 15 -4.90 -9.88 -7.43
CA GLY A 15 -4.17 -11.13 -7.30
C GLY A 15 -2.77 -11.01 -6.69
N LEU A 16 -2.41 -9.83 -6.16
CA LEU A 16 -1.22 -9.64 -5.34
C LEU A 16 -1.52 -10.00 -3.88
N LEU A 17 -0.58 -10.71 -3.26
CA LEU A 17 -0.62 -11.08 -1.85
C LEU A 17 0.66 -10.62 -1.17
N MET A 18 0.55 -9.80 -0.13
CA MET A 18 1.67 -9.38 0.69
C MET A 18 2.14 -10.57 1.52
N MET A 19 3.36 -11.03 1.25
CA MET A 19 4.01 -12.10 1.99
C MET A 19 4.63 -11.53 3.28
N SER A 20 4.11 -11.98 4.42
CA SER A 20 4.70 -11.77 5.75
C SER A 20 4.84 -13.14 6.43
N GLU A 21 4.35 -13.31 7.66
CA GLU A 21 4.05 -14.65 8.20
C GLU A 21 2.73 -15.23 7.66
N SER A 22 1.90 -14.39 7.03
CA SER A 22 0.67 -14.78 6.35
C SER A 22 0.50 -13.96 5.07
N ASP A 23 -0.23 -14.55 4.11
CA ASP A 23 -0.50 -13.95 2.81
C ASP A 23 -1.81 -13.14 2.87
N TYR A 24 -1.72 -11.83 2.68
CA TYR A 24 -2.88 -10.94 2.67
C TYR A 24 -3.04 -10.18 1.35
N PRO A 25 -4.26 -10.03 0.84
CA PRO A 25 -4.50 -9.26 -0.37
C PRO A 25 -4.28 -7.75 -0.14
N PHE A 26 -4.25 -7.02 -1.24
CA PHE A 26 -4.29 -5.56 -1.25
C PHE A 26 -5.71 -5.07 -1.54
N GLU A 27 -6.24 -4.23 -0.66
CA GLU A 27 -7.55 -3.60 -0.81
C GLU A 27 -7.39 -2.12 -1.14
N VAL A 28 -8.18 -1.61 -2.07
CA VAL A 28 -8.10 -0.21 -2.50
C VAL A 28 -8.94 0.67 -1.58
N VAL A 29 -8.39 1.81 -1.17
CA VAL A 29 -9.07 2.80 -0.34
C VAL A 29 -9.05 4.18 -0.99
N GLN A 30 -10.13 4.94 -0.79
CA GLN A 30 -10.23 6.34 -1.20
C GLN A 30 -11.03 7.14 -0.17
N TRP A 31 -10.50 8.29 0.23
CA TRP A 31 -11.15 9.27 1.09
C TRP A 31 -11.18 10.63 0.42
N LYS A 32 -12.39 11.09 0.09
CA LYS A 32 -12.59 12.34 -0.64
C LYS A 32 -12.32 13.57 0.22
N GLY A 33 -11.60 14.55 -0.31
CA GLY A 33 -11.27 15.79 0.41
C GLY A 33 -10.48 15.57 1.71
N ALA A 34 -9.80 14.43 1.83
CA ALA A 34 -9.10 14.06 3.05
C ALA A 34 -7.64 14.52 3.09
N ALA A 35 -7.08 15.05 1.99
CA ALA A 35 -5.69 15.50 1.96
C ALA A 35 -5.45 16.70 2.92
N PRO A 36 -4.24 16.87 3.47
CA PRO A 36 -3.08 15.97 3.35
C PRO A 36 -3.21 14.72 4.24
N ALA A 37 -2.48 13.66 3.89
CA ALA A 37 -2.34 12.49 4.74
C ALA A 37 -1.45 12.85 5.94
N THR A 38 -1.93 12.61 7.15
CA THR A 38 -1.17 12.68 8.40
C THR A 38 -1.46 11.45 9.23
N GLN A 39 -0.54 11.10 10.13
CA GLN A 39 -0.69 9.97 11.03
C GLN A 39 -2.06 9.99 11.75
N GLU A 40 -2.38 11.09 12.44
CA GLU A 40 -3.64 11.26 13.18
C GLU A 40 -4.87 11.11 12.28
N LYS A 41 -4.78 11.63 11.05
CA LYS A 41 -5.91 11.57 10.11
C LYS A 41 -6.15 10.16 9.59
N ILE A 42 -5.09 9.42 9.29
CA ILE A 42 -5.21 8.01 8.90
C ILE A 42 -5.84 7.21 10.05
N LEU A 43 -5.35 7.38 11.27
CA LEU A 43 -5.92 6.70 12.44
C LEU A 43 -7.41 7.03 12.66
N GLN A 44 -7.82 8.28 12.45
CA GLN A 44 -9.23 8.69 12.54
C GLN A 44 -10.08 8.06 11.43
N LEU A 45 -9.57 8.01 10.19
CA LEU A 45 -10.28 7.44 9.05
C LEU A 45 -10.43 5.92 9.15
N THR A 46 -9.52 5.24 9.86
CA THR A 46 -9.52 3.78 10.03
C THR A 46 -10.12 3.33 11.37
N GLY A 47 -10.41 4.26 12.29
CA GLY A 47 -10.91 3.95 13.63
C GLY A 47 -9.87 3.29 14.54
N SER A 48 -8.59 3.58 14.30
CA SER A 48 -7.45 2.93 14.96
C SER A 48 -6.71 3.87 15.91
N GLN A 49 -7.37 4.89 16.48
CA GLN A 49 -6.70 5.94 17.27
C GLN A 49 -5.90 5.42 18.48
N ASP A 50 -6.28 4.26 19.03
CA ASP A 50 -5.61 3.64 20.18
C ASP A 50 -4.43 2.72 19.81
N LEU A 51 -4.19 2.52 18.51
CA LEU A 51 -3.11 1.65 18.03
C LEU A 51 -1.83 2.45 17.75
N PRO A 52 -0.65 1.86 18.02
CA PRO A 52 0.60 2.47 17.62
C PRO A 52 0.68 2.50 16.09
N VAL A 53 1.33 3.53 15.58
CA VAL A 53 1.52 3.72 14.15
C VAL A 53 2.94 4.17 13.87
N GLU A 54 3.51 3.55 12.86
CA GLU A 54 4.82 3.87 12.32
C GLU A 54 4.65 4.36 10.88
N VAL A 55 5.36 5.42 10.51
CA VAL A 55 5.36 5.94 9.14
C VAL A 55 6.66 5.55 8.47
N VAL A 56 6.56 4.82 7.37
CA VAL A 56 7.70 4.39 6.55
C VAL A 56 7.49 4.76 5.08
N ASP A 57 8.57 4.74 4.31
CA ASP A 57 8.51 4.98 2.88
C ASP A 57 8.00 3.76 2.11
N LEU A 58 7.44 4.02 0.92
CA LEU A 58 6.94 2.99 0.02
C LEU A 58 8.02 1.95 -0.33
N ASP A 59 9.20 2.43 -0.69
CA ASP A 59 10.33 1.56 -1.04
C ASP A 59 10.80 0.70 0.14
N TYR A 60 10.66 1.20 1.38
CA TYR A 60 10.96 0.42 2.58
C TYR A 60 9.97 -0.72 2.77
N LEU A 61 8.66 -0.47 2.61
CA LEU A 61 7.64 -1.52 2.73
C LEU A 61 7.88 -2.64 1.71
N PHE A 62 8.13 -2.27 0.45
CA PHE A 62 8.26 -3.23 -0.65
C PHE A 62 9.67 -3.82 -0.83
N ARG A 63 10.61 -3.51 0.08
CA ARG A 63 12.01 -3.95 -0.01
C ARG A 63 12.19 -5.47 -0.14
N ASN A 64 11.28 -6.25 0.45
CA ASN A 64 11.34 -7.71 0.44
C ASN A 64 10.55 -8.34 -0.72
N CYS A 65 9.62 -7.61 -1.36
CA CYS A 65 8.67 -8.16 -2.34
C CYS A 65 8.86 -7.60 -3.76
N ALA A 66 9.41 -6.40 -3.91
CA ALA A 66 9.60 -5.73 -5.20
C ALA A 66 11.05 -5.78 -5.73
N PHE A 67 11.96 -6.41 -5.00
CA PHE A 67 13.37 -6.55 -5.39
C PHE A 67 13.67 -7.99 -5.80
N GLU A 68 14.22 -8.14 -7.01
CA GLU A 68 14.70 -9.42 -7.50
C GLU A 68 15.93 -9.85 -6.69
N GLN A 69 15.93 -11.12 -6.29
CA GLN A 69 17.09 -11.76 -5.66
C GLN A 69 17.60 -12.85 -6.60
N GLU A 70 18.90 -13.11 -6.59
CA GLU A 70 19.54 -14.06 -7.51
C GLU A 70 18.99 -15.50 -7.37
N TRP A 71 18.41 -15.83 -6.23
CA TRP A 71 17.81 -17.14 -5.93
C TRP A 71 16.35 -17.27 -6.35
N HIS A 72 15.75 -16.23 -6.95
CA HIS A 72 14.36 -16.27 -7.40
C HIS A 72 14.16 -17.02 -8.72
N ASN A 73 13.15 -17.88 -8.75
CA ASN A 73 12.73 -18.59 -9.96
C ASN A 73 11.81 -17.72 -10.84
N GLU A 74 11.56 -18.16 -12.08
CA GLU A 74 10.74 -17.43 -13.06
C GLU A 74 9.32 -17.08 -12.56
N LEU A 75 8.75 -17.89 -11.67
CA LEU A 75 7.43 -17.61 -11.06
C LEU A 75 7.53 -16.46 -10.07
N GLN A 76 8.52 -16.49 -9.17
CA GLN A 76 8.78 -15.41 -8.22
C GLN A 76 9.13 -14.09 -8.92
N LYS A 77 9.85 -14.15 -10.04
CA LYS A 77 10.12 -12.96 -10.88
C LYS A 77 8.85 -12.33 -11.44
N LYS A 78 7.86 -13.13 -11.84
CA LYS A 78 6.57 -12.61 -12.30
C LYS A 78 5.82 -11.89 -11.18
N ASP A 79 5.87 -12.41 -9.95
CA ASP A 79 5.22 -11.74 -8.82
C ASP A 79 5.95 -10.44 -8.45
N ILE A 80 7.28 -10.41 -8.50
CA ILE A 80 8.07 -9.17 -8.35
C ILE A 80 7.67 -8.13 -9.39
N GLN A 81 7.52 -8.52 -10.66
CA GLN A 81 7.09 -7.60 -11.71
C GLN A 81 5.69 -7.01 -11.45
N LYS A 82 4.76 -7.80 -10.87
CA LYS A 82 3.44 -7.29 -10.47
C LYS A 82 3.57 -6.29 -9.33
N PHE A 83 4.40 -6.56 -8.32
CA PHE A 83 4.68 -5.61 -7.24
C PHE A 83 5.30 -4.31 -7.75
N GLN A 84 6.26 -4.40 -8.67
CA GLN A 84 6.87 -3.23 -9.31
C GLN A 84 5.81 -2.42 -10.09
N THR A 85 4.89 -3.10 -10.78
CA THR A 85 3.78 -2.46 -11.49
C THR A 85 2.85 -1.72 -10.52
N LEU A 86 2.52 -2.31 -9.36
CA LEU A 86 1.74 -1.64 -8.31
C LEU A 86 2.46 -0.40 -7.78
N VAL A 87 3.75 -0.51 -7.45
CA VAL A 87 4.57 0.60 -6.96
C VAL A 87 4.65 1.73 -7.97
N GLN A 88 4.87 1.41 -9.25
CA GLN A 88 4.85 2.40 -10.34
C GLN A 88 3.47 3.07 -10.47
N THR A 89 2.39 2.28 -10.45
CA THR A 89 1.03 2.81 -10.53
C THR A 89 0.73 3.79 -9.39
N LEU A 90 1.16 3.48 -8.17
CA LEU A 90 1.05 4.39 -7.03
C LEU A 90 1.85 5.68 -7.29
N LYS A 91 3.12 5.58 -7.67
CA LYS A 91 4.02 6.72 -7.93
C LYS A 91 3.55 7.61 -9.09
N ASP A 92 2.95 7.04 -10.14
CA ASP A 92 2.48 7.77 -11.31
C ASP A 92 1.19 8.55 -11.08
N ASN A 93 0.32 8.05 -10.19
CA ASN A 93 -1.00 8.62 -9.99
C ASN A 93 -1.16 9.37 -8.67
N LEU A 94 -0.31 9.10 -7.68
CA LEU A 94 -0.37 9.70 -6.35
C LEU A 94 0.90 10.48 -6.05
N SER A 95 0.76 11.54 -5.26
CA SER A 95 1.86 12.35 -4.76
C SER A 95 1.97 12.24 -3.24
N LYS A 96 3.14 12.52 -2.67
CA LYS A 96 3.38 12.47 -1.21
C LYS A 96 2.91 11.14 -0.60
N ILE A 97 3.35 10.04 -1.20
CA ILE A 97 2.98 8.70 -0.76
C ILE A 97 3.72 8.39 0.55
N SER A 98 3.00 7.86 1.52
CA SER A 98 3.56 7.37 2.78
C SER A 98 2.86 6.08 3.18
N VAL A 99 3.59 5.21 3.89
CA VAL A 99 3.05 3.97 4.41
C VAL A 99 2.85 4.11 5.91
N TYR A 100 1.62 3.93 6.37
CA TYR A 100 1.26 3.96 7.78
C TYR A 100 1.04 2.53 8.26
N ARG A 101 1.94 2.03 9.09
CA ARG A 101 1.90 0.69 9.69
C ARG A 101 1.21 0.80 11.04
N VAL A 102 -0.03 0.35 11.15
CA VAL A 102 -0.87 0.50 12.36
C VAL A 102 -1.01 -0.84 13.06
N GLY A 103 -0.49 -0.96 14.28
CA GLY A 103 -0.50 -2.19 15.06
C GLY A 103 0.89 -2.63 15.53
N LYS A 104 0.96 -3.81 16.18
CA LYS A 104 2.22 -4.40 16.66
C LYS A 104 2.47 -5.80 16.12
N ILE A 105 1.47 -6.68 16.25
CA ILE A 105 1.53 -8.06 15.78
C ILE A 105 0.77 -8.18 14.46
N ASN A 106 -0.51 -7.79 14.47
CA ASN A 106 -1.30 -7.61 13.26
C ASN A 106 -1.18 -6.14 12.86
N ILE A 107 -0.42 -5.87 11.81
CA ILE A 107 -0.11 -4.53 11.35
C ILE A 107 -0.89 -4.26 10.07
N ASP A 108 -1.82 -3.32 10.11
CA ASP A 108 -2.49 -2.80 8.92
C ASP A 108 -1.55 -1.77 8.26
N ALA A 109 -1.05 -2.11 7.07
CA ALA A 109 -0.17 -1.25 6.29
C ALA A 109 -0.97 -0.45 5.26
N TYR A 110 -1.20 0.83 5.54
CA TYR A 110 -1.91 1.76 4.66
C TYR A 110 -0.92 2.51 3.78
N ILE A 111 -0.92 2.22 2.48
CA ILE A 111 -0.09 2.89 1.47
C ILE A 111 -0.91 4.00 0.84
N ILE A 112 -0.80 5.22 1.39
CA ILE A 112 -1.68 6.34 1.06
C ILE A 112 -0.90 7.47 0.40
N GLY A 113 -1.46 8.00 -0.69
CA GLY A 113 -0.97 9.21 -1.33
C GLY A 113 -2.10 10.17 -1.68
N GLN A 114 -1.71 11.35 -2.15
CA GLN A 114 -2.60 12.46 -2.48
C GLN A 114 -2.90 12.45 -3.98
N THR A 115 -4.18 12.50 -4.34
CA THR A 115 -4.60 12.68 -5.73
C THR A 115 -4.56 14.15 -6.13
N LYS A 116 -4.60 14.43 -7.43
CA LYS A 116 -4.66 15.82 -7.95
C LYS A 116 -5.94 16.56 -7.53
N ASP A 117 -7.00 15.83 -7.25
CA ASP A 117 -8.31 16.35 -6.84
C ASP A 117 -8.38 16.71 -5.34
N GLY A 118 -7.30 16.51 -4.58
CA GLY A 118 -7.27 16.76 -3.14
C GLY A 118 -7.83 15.62 -2.30
N ASP A 119 -8.01 14.44 -2.90
CA ASP A 119 -8.40 13.22 -2.20
C ASP A 119 -7.17 12.48 -1.67
N LEU A 120 -7.41 11.59 -0.72
CA LEU A 120 -6.45 10.53 -0.37
C LEU A 120 -6.89 9.24 -1.04
N ALA A 121 -5.96 8.57 -1.70
CA ALA A 121 -6.19 7.26 -2.30
C ALA A 121 -4.97 6.37 -2.11
N GLY A 122 -5.19 5.07 -2.16
CA GLY A 122 -4.13 4.12 -1.85
C GLY A 122 -4.59 2.68 -1.81
N VAL A 123 -3.70 1.83 -1.30
CA VAL A 123 -4.00 0.43 -1.02
C VAL A 123 -3.68 0.12 0.44
N VAL A 124 -4.38 -0.83 1.02
CA VAL A 124 -4.11 -1.37 2.35
C VAL A 124 -3.81 -2.85 2.24
N THR A 125 -2.88 -3.33 3.06
CA THR A 125 -2.62 -4.76 3.25
C THR A 125 -2.32 -5.03 4.72
N LYS A 126 -2.18 -6.31 5.09
CA LYS A 126 -1.85 -6.73 6.45
C LYS A 126 -0.49 -7.41 6.48
N LEU A 127 0.25 -7.10 7.54
CA LEU A 127 1.51 -7.75 7.88
C LEU A 127 1.33 -8.41 9.24
N VAL A 128 1.86 -9.61 9.39
CA VAL A 128 1.95 -10.31 10.67
C VAL A 128 3.42 -10.41 11.05
N GLU A 129 3.74 -9.93 12.25
CA GLU A 129 5.09 -9.92 12.84
C GLU A 129 5.02 -10.47 14.27
N THR A 130 5.70 -11.58 14.54
CA THR A 130 5.80 -12.24 15.85
C THR A 130 7.08 -11.91 16.63
#